data_AF-A0A7L6AP00-F1
#
_entry.id   AF-A0A7L6AP00-F1
#
_cell.length_a   1.000
_cell.length_b   1.000
_cell.length_c   1.000
_cell.angle_alpha   90.00
_cell.angle_beta   90.00
_cell.angle_gamma   90.00
#
_symmetry.space_group_name_H-M   'P 1'
#
loop_
_entity.id
_entity.type
_entity.pdbx_description
1 polymer ?
#
loop_
_entity_poly.entity_id
_entity_poly.type
_entity_poly.pdbx_seq_one_letter_code
_entity_poly.pdbx_strand_id
1 'polypeptide(L)' 'MPNPDPFKKPRLRELEPEQDAFNQLFARFRVKVEHSIRLLKIFRILKERYRNRRRRFGIRLQLITGFVNWMLQQRTL' A
#
# COMPACT_ATOMS: atom_id res chain seq x y z
N MET A 1 6.26 0.68 19.07
CA MET A 1 4.92 0.85 18.47
C MET A 1 4.39 -0.55 18.18
N PRO A 2 3.21 -0.96 18.67
CA PRO A 2 2.63 -2.24 18.28
C PRO A 2 2.37 -2.24 16.76
N ASN A 3 2.58 -3.37 16.11
CA ASN A 3 2.30 -3.52 14.68
C ASN A 3 0.76 -3.46 14.47
N PRO A 4 0.23 -2.62 13.56
CA PRO A 4 -1.21 -2.54 13.31
C PRO A 4 -1.65 -3.73 12.45
N ASP A 5 -1.61 -4.93 13.02
CA ASP A 5 -2.17 -6.12 12.37
C ASP A 5 -3.67 -6.22 12.68
N PRO A 6 -4.49 -6.71 11.74
CA PRO A 6 -5.91 -6.92 11.99
C PRO A 6 -6.12 -7.98 13.09
N PHE A 7 -7.15 -7.80 13.91
CA PHE A 7 -7.54 -8.76 14.93
C PHE A 7 -8.00 -10.05 14.27
N LYS A 8 -7.32 -11.15 14.60
CA LYS A 8 -7.72 -12.48 14.13
C LYS A 8 -8.94 -12.95 14.92
N LYS A 9 -9.91 -13.56 14.22
CA LYS A 9 -11.06 -14.17 14.88
C LYS A 9 -10.61 -15.30 15.80
N PRO A 10 -10.92 -15.25 17.10
CA PRO A 10 -10.62 -16.35 18.03
C PRO A 10 -11.44 -17.61 17.71
N ARG A 11 -10.95 -18.79 18.09
CA ARG A 11 -11.72 -20.04 17.96
C ARG A 11 -12.95 -19.98 18.87
N LEU A 12 -14.11 -20.38 18.34
CA LEU A 12 -15.39 -20.50 19.07
C LEU A 12 -15.92 -19.18 19.66
N ARG A 13 -15.40 -18.03 19.24
CA ARG A 13 -15.85 -16.70 19.69
C ARG A 13 -15.95 -15.74 18.52
N GLU A 14 -16.87 -14.80 18.61
CA GLU A 14 -16.96 -13.68 17.67
C GLU A 14 -15.94 -12.60 18.01
N LEU A 15 -15.66 -11.73 17.04
CA LEU A 15 -14.90 -10.52 17.30
C LEU A 15 -15.77 -9.53 18.07
N GLU A 16 -15.15 -8.80 19.00
CA GLU A 16 -15.83 -7.68 19.63
C GLU A 16 -16.18 -6.62 18.57
N PRO A 17 -17.30 -5.90 18.69
CA PRO A 17 -17.71 -4.88 17.72
C PRO A 17 -16.62 -3.84 17.42
N GLU A 18 -15.83 -3.47 18.44
CA GLU A 18 -14.71 -2.54 18.30
C GLU A 18 -13.57 -3.12 17.46
N GLN A 19 -13.28 -4.42 17.62
CA GLN A 19 -12.26 -5.12 16.84
C GLN A 19 -12.68 -5.27 15.38
N ASP A 20 -13.97 -5.53 15.12
CA ASP A 20 -14.50 -5.58 13.77
C ASP A 20 -14.47 -4.21 13.11
N ALA A 21 -14.90 -3.15 13.81
CA ALA A 21 -14.81 -1.77 13.32
C ALA A 21 -13.37 -1.37 12.98
N PHE A 22 -12.40 -1.73 13.83
CA PHE A 22 -10.98 -1.55 13.53
C PHE A 22 -10.54 -2.30 12.27
N ASN A 23 -10.89 -3.59 12.16
CA ASN A 23 -10.54 -4.41 10.99
C ASN A 23 -11.13 -3.85 9.69
N GLN A 24 -12.36 -3.35 9.72
CA GLN A 24 -13.00 -2.70 8.57
C GLN A 24 -12.27 -1.42 8.14
N LEU A 25 -11.92 -0.55 9.09
CA LEU A 25 -11.14 0.66 8.80
C LEU A 25 -9.76 0.33 8.25
N PHE A 26 -9.09 -0.67 8.86
CA PHE A 26 -7.80 -1.14 8.42
C PHE A 26 -7.85 -1.74 7.00
N ALA A 27 -8.88 -2.53 6.69
CA ALA A 27 -9.11 -3.07 5.35
C ALA A 27 -9.31 -1.94 4.32
N ARG A 28 -10.14 -0.93 4.63
CA ARG A 28 -10.33 0.24 3.75
C ARG A 28 -9.03 0.99 3.48
N PHE A 29 -8.18 1.15 4.50
CA PHE A 29 -6.86 1.74 4.34
C PHE A 29 -5.96 0.88 3.44
N ARG A 30 -5.89 -0.42 3.69
CA ARG A 30 -5.09 -1.36 2.88
C ARG A 30 -5.48 -1.35 1.42
N VAL A 31 -6.77 -1.29 1.10
CA VAL A 31 -7.24 -1.21 -0.29
C VAL A 31 -6.59 -0.02 -1.01
N LYS A 32 -6.54 1.18 -0.41
CA LYS A 32 -5.89 2.35 -1.02
C LYS A 32 -4.39 2.14 -1.23
N VAL A 33 -3.71 1.51 -0.28
CA VAL A 33 -2.28 1.18 -0.37
C VAL A 33 -2.03 0.14 -1.47
N GLU A 34 -2.85 -0.89 -1.58
CA GLU A 34 -2.73 -1.95 -2.59
C GLU A 34 -2.93 -1.40 -4.01
N HIS A 35 -3.86 -0.47 -4.21
CA HIS A 35 -4.01 0.25 -5.49
C HIS A 35 -2.73 1.01 -5.85
N SER A 36 -2.12 1.70 -4.88
CA SER A 36 -0.87 2.43 -5.08
C SER A 36 0.28 1.49 -5.45
N ILE A 37 0.42 0.38 -4.72
CA ILE A 37 1.42 -0.66 -5.00
C ILE A 37 1.21 -1.29 -6.38
N ARG A 38 -0.03 -1.54 -6.78
CA ARG A 38 -0.36 -2.08 -8.11
C ARG A 38 0.13 -1.14 -9.21
N LEU A 39 -0.09 0.17 -9.10
CA LEU A 39 0.39 1.16 -10.07
C LEU A 39 1.93 1.21 -10.10
N LEU A 40 2.56 1.17 -8.94
CA LEU A 40 4.02 1.13 -8.83
C LEU A 40 4.63 -0.11 -9.50
N LYS A 41 3.97 -1.28 -9.40
CA LYS A 41 4.42 -2.53 -10.04
C LYS A 41 4.29 -2.54 -11.56
N ILE A 42 3.62 -1.56 -12.20
CA ILE A 42 3.63 -1.41 -13.67
C ILE A 42 5.04 -1.05 -14.15
N PHE A 43 5.77 -0.26 -13.37
CA PHE A 43 7.12 0.17 -13.73
C PHE A 43 8.10 -1.00 -13.58
N ARG A 44 8.73 -1.43 -14.68
CA ARG A 44 9.72 -2.53 -14.70
C ARG A 44 10.89 -2.30 -13.74
N ILE A 45 11.22 -1.05 -13.45
CA ILE A 45 12.22 -0.65 -12.44
C ILE A 45 11.93 -1.19 -11.03
N LEU A 46 10.64 -1.40 -10.70
CA LEU A 46 10.15 -1.94 -9.44
C LEU A 46 9.74 -3.41 -9.54
N LYS A 47 9.28 -3.85 -10.72
CA LYS A 47 8.84 -5.24 -10.95
C LYS A 47 10.00 -6.21 -11.21
N GLU A 48 11.06 -5.75 -11.87
CA GLU A 48 12.16 -6.58 -12.34
C GLU A 48 13.50 -6.18 -11.71
N ARG A 49 14.51 -7.02 -11.91
CA ARG A 49 15.87 -6.71 -11.46
C ARG A 49 16.40 -5.47 -12.17
N TYR A 50 16.67 -4.42 -11.41
CA TYR A 50 17.25 -3.19 -11.93
C TYR A 50 18.70 -3.39 -12.42
N ARG A 51 18.92 -3.23 -13.73
CA ARG A 51 20.25 -3.43 -14.38
C ARG A 51 21.05 -2.14 -14.63
N ASN A 52 20.48 -0.98 -14.35
CA ASN A 52 21.13 0.32 -14.57
C ASN A 52 21.99 0.77 -13.36
N ARG A 53 22.90 1.73 -13.58
CA ARG A 53 23.71 2.31 -12.50
C ARG A 53 22.84 2.91 -11.38
N ARG A 54 23.09 2.46 -10.14
CA ARG A 54 22.27 2.77 -8.96
C ARG A 54 22.42 4.19 -8.41
N ARG A 55 23.45 4.96 -8.82
CA ARG A 55 23.69 6.34 -8.33
C ARG A 55 22.47 7.26 -8.39
N ARG A 56 21.60 7.10 -9.41
CA ARG A 56 20.38 7.90 -9.60
C ARG A 56 19.08 7.11 -9.35
N PHE A 57 19.16 5.95 -8.69
CA PHE A 57 17.98 5.09 -8.49
C PHE A 57 16.92 5.76 -7.60
N GLY A 58 17.35 6.40 -6.49
CA GLY A 58 16.46 7.14 -5.60
C GLY A 58 15.68 8.25 -6.31
N ILE A 59 16.34 9.06 -7.14
CA ILE A 59 15.69 10.13 -7.92
C ILE A 59 14.64 9.56 -8.87
N ARG A 60 14.95 8.45 -9.57
CA ARG A 60 13.99 7.78 -10.47
C ARG A 60 12.79 7.26 -9.70
N LEU A 61 13.00 6.70 -8.51
CA LEU A 61 11.91 6.27 -7.64
C LEU A 61 11.06 7.45 -7.19
N GLN A 62 11.67 8.54 -6.74
CA GLN A 62 10.96 9.75 -6.31
C GLN A 62 10.05 10.31 -7.42
N LEU A 63 10.56 10.38 -8.65
CA LEU A 63 9.78 10.82 -9.81
C LEU A 63 8.58 9.90 -10.07
N ILE A 64 8.78 8.58 -10.02
CA ILE A 64 7.70 7.60 -10.22
C ILE A 64 6.66 7.71 -9.10
N THR A 65 7.09 7.82 -7.84
CA THR A 65 6.17 7.97 -6.71
C THR A 65 5.38 9.27 -6.79
N GLY A 66 6.01 10.38 -7.18
CA GLY A 66 5.31 11.65 -7.37
C GLY A 66 4.24 11.55 -8.46
N PHE A 67 4.56 10.90 -9.58
CA PHE A 67 3.62 10.68 -10.67
C PHE A 67 2.44 9.78 -10.28
N VAL A 68 2.70 8.69 -9.55
CA VAL A 68 1.64 7.80 -9.04
C VAL A 68 0.75 8.53 -8.03
N ASN A 69 1.32 9.33 -7.14
CA ASN A 69 0.55 10.13 -6.17
C ASN A 69 -0.37 11.12 -6.88
N TRP A 70 0.14 11.82 -7.91
CA TRP A 70 -0.67 12.73 -8.72
C TRP A 70 -1.83 12.00 -9.42
N MET A 71 -1.59 10.84 -10.03
CA MET A 71 -2.68 10.06 -10.64
C MET A 71 -3.76 9.63 -9.64
N LEU A 72 -3.36 9.25 -8.43
CA LEU A 72 -4.30 8.83 -7.39
C LEU A 72 -5.15 10.00 -6.91
N GLN A 73 -4.58 11.20 -6.82
CA GLN A 73 -5.33 12.44 -6.53
C GLN A 73 -6.35 12.75 -7.63
N GLN A 74 -5.99 12.63 -8.91
CA GLN A 74 -6.92 12.87 -10.02
C GLN A 74 -8.11 11.88 -10.06
N ARG A 75 -7.94 10.67 -9.52
CA ARG A 75 -9.02 9.66 -9.45
C ARG A 75 -9.98 9.85 -8.28
N THR A 76 -9.63 10.71 -7.33
CA THR A 76 -10.45 11.01 -6.14
C THR A 76 -11.22 12.32 -6.26
N LEU A 77 -10.99 13.07 -7.34
CA LEU A 77 -11.77 14.24 -7.77
C LEU A 77 -12.96 13.84 -8.64
#